data_AF-A0A2A2WIY9-F1
#
_entry.id   AF-A0A2A2WIY9-F1
#
_cell.length_a   1.000
_cell.length_b   1.000
_cell.length_c   1.000
_cell.angle_alpha   90.00
_cell.angle_beta   90.00
_cell.angle_gamma   90.00
#
_symmetry.space_group_name_H-M   'P 1'
#
loop_
_entity.id
_entity.type
_entity.pdbx_description
1 polymer ?
#
loop_
_entity_poly.entity_id
_entity_poly.type
_entity_poly.pdbx_seq_one_letter_code
_entity_poly.pdbx_strand_id
1 'polypeptide(L)'
;MDGITEPVVLVLGHPIAGNPAQFALERAFASMDVGWRVFSCDVPPDRIDEAIAGAEVLGFRGLLLDQNLVTRLGEGAERSDLYWRGTPSESRWHTENVLSTWLETEIRKHFESLETEIGPLLWIGTPDPSFPSKIASEQSHSPIAWASTEAIEHARLIAIAETVDVSQWPRCQNATLVVDFANPENDLDQIRSLGYTVLGREQARIGILLESIQRWTGKQPMVDVLTEAIEEYLAV
;
A
#
# COMPACT_ATOMS: atom_id res chain seq x y z
N MET A 1 6.65 9.16 -37.81
CA MET A 1 7.28 7.83 -37.71
C MET A 1 7.22 7.53 -36.23
N ASP A 2 6.09 6.97 -35.78
CA ASP A 2 5.83 6.78 -34.36
C ASP A 2 6.68 5.60 -33.93
N GLY A 3 7.86 5.89 -33.40
CA GLY A 3 8.77 4.89 -32.88
C GLY A 3 8.04 4.10 -31.80
N ILE A 4 7.79 2.82 -32.10
CA ILE A 4 7.10 1.84 -31.25
C ILE A 4 8.05 1.50 -30.08
N THR A 5 8.25 2.46 -29.18
CA THR A 5 8.99 2.21 -27.94
C THR A 5 8.03 1.52 -26.97
N GLU A 6 8.44 0.37 -26.45
CA GLU A 6 7.70 -0.31 -25.39
C GLU A 6 7.62 0.62 -24.17
N PRO A 7 6.41 0.91 -23.64
CA PRO A 7 6.25 1.61 -22.38
C PRO A 7 7.05 0.97 -21.25
N VAL A 8 7.71 1.81 -20.44
CA VAL A 8 8.49 1.35 -19.28
C VAL A 8 7.97 2.02 -18.03
N VAL A 9 7.79 1.24 -16.96
CA VAL A 9 7.47 1.74 -15.61
C VAL A 9 8.60 1.43 -14.65
N LEU A 10 8.74 2.27 -13.61
CA LEU A 10 9.74 2.11 -12.57
C LEU A 10 9.12 1.70 -11.24
N VAL A 11 9.83 0.83 -10.51
CA VAL A 11 9.64 0.63 -9.08
C VAL A 11 10.89 1.16 -8.38
N LEU A 12 10.75 2.17 -7.53
CA LEU A 12 11.87 2.72 -6.76
C LEU A 12 11.73 2.30 -5.31
N GLY A 13 12.81 1.85 -4.69
CA GLY A 13 12.83 1.48 -3.26
C GLY A 13 14.23 1.58 -2.67
N HIS A 14 14.33 1.47 -1.34
CA HIS A 14 15.61 1.39 -0.64
C HIS A 14 15.46 0.71 0.73
N PRO A 15 16.12 -0.45 0.96
CA PRO A 15 16.64 -1.33 -0.09
C PRO A 15 15.51 -1.83 -1.00
N ILE A 16 15.75 -1.96 -2.30
CA ILE A 16 14.76 -2.54 -3.24
C ILE A 16 14.79 -4.07 -3.26
N ALA A 17 15.89 -4.67 -2.79
CA ALA A 17 16.07 -6.12 -2.76
C ALA A 17 14.98 -6.79 -1.91
N GLY A 18 14.39 -7.87 -2.42
CA GLY A 18 13.29 -8.58 -1.78
C GLY A 18 11.91 -7.98 -2.03
N ASN A 19 11.79 -6.88 -2.78
CA ASN A 19 10.49 -6.35 -3.20
C ASN A 19 9.96 -7.16 -4.41
N PRO A 20 8.79 -7.81 -4.31
CA PRO A 20 8.23 -8.65 -5.38
C PRO A 20 7.58 -7.83 -6.52
N ALA A 21 7.46 -6.51 -6.40
CA ALA A 21 6.63 -5.69 -7.29
C ALA A 21 6.99 -5.84 -8.77
N GLN A 22 8.28 -5.85 -9.13
CA GLN A 22 8.66 -6.03 -10.53
C GLN A 22 8.20 -7.37 -11.10
N PHE A 23 8.43 -8.47 -10.37
CA PHE A 23 8.02 -9.79 -10.82
C PHE A 23 6.49 -9.86 -10.98
N ALA A 24 5.75 -9.39 -9.99
CA ALA A 24 4.29 -9.37 -10.02
C ALA A 24 3.73 -8.50 -11.17
N LEU A 25 4.28 -7.31 -11.39
CA LEU A 25 3.88 -6.42 -12.48
C LEU A 25 4.17 -7.03 -13.87
N GLU A 26 5.32 -7.65 -14.07
CA GLU A 26 5.66 -8.31 -15.33
C GLU A 26 4.71 -9.50 -15.63
N ARG A 27 4.37 -10.28 -14.61
CA ARG A 27 3.38 -11.37 -14.72
C ARG A 27 1.99 -10.84 -15.08
N ALA A 28 1.57 -9.77 -14.42
CA ALA A 28 0.29 -9.12 -14.72
C ALA A 28 0.26 -8.55 -16.15
N PHE A 29 1.31 -7.85 -16.59
CA PHE A 29 1.40 -7.33 -17.96
C PHE A 29 1.36 -8.44 -19.01
N ALA A 30 2.08 -9.55 -18.78
CA ALA A 30 2.04 -10.72 -19.65
C ALA A 30 0.62 -11.33 -19.75
N SER A 31 -0.09 -11.45 -18.61
CA SER A 31 -1.45 -12.01 -18.57
C SER A 31 -2.48 -11.16 -19.34
N MET A 32 -2.24 -9.86 -19.47
CA MET A 32 -3.11 -8.91 -20.17
C MET A 32 -2.68 -8.62 -21.62
N ASP A 33 -1.65 -9.31 -22.12
CA ASP A 33 -1.01 -9.08 -23.42
C ASP A 33 -0.59 -7.60 -23.59
N VAL A 34 0.07 -7.07 -22.56
CA VAL A 34 0.58 -5.70 -22.51
C VAL A 34 2.11 -5.75 -22.62
N GLY A 35 2.67 -5.27 -23.72
CA GLY A 35 4.12 -5.23 -23.97
C GLY A 35 4.89 -4.16 -23.18
N TRP A 36 4.53 -3.94 -21.92
CA TRP A 36 5.19 -2.96 -21.04
C TRP A 36 6.34 -3.64 -20.28
N ARG A 37 7.38 -2.86 -19.96
CA ARG A 37 8.54 -3.31 -19.18
C ARG A 37 8.57 -2.67 -17.81
N VAL A 38 9.17 -3.36 -16.85
CA VAL A 38 9.34 -2.89 -15.48
C VAL A 38 10.82 -2.88 -15.14
N PHE A 39 11.30 -1.82 -14.48
CA PHE A 39 12.61 -1.81 -13.84
C PHE A 39 12.48 -1.45 -12.37
N SER A 40 13.14 -2.24 -11.52
CA SER A 40 13.36 -1.89 -10.12
C SER A 40 14.71 -1.20 -9.95
N CYS A 41 14.74 -0.06 -9.26
CA CYS A 41 15.96 0.67 -8.97
C CYS A 41 16.09 0.90 -7.47
N ASP A 42 17.29 0.63 -6.94
CA ASP A 42 17.66 1.00 -5.58
C ASP A 42 18.04 2.49 -5.56
N VAL A 43 17.28 3.31 -4.84
CA VAL A 43 17.45 4.76 -4.81
C VAL A 43 17.49 5.26 -3.37
N PRO A 44 18.64 5.76 -2.89
CA PRO A 44 18.74 6.36 -1.55
C PRO A 44 17.67 7.44 -1.32
N PRO A 45 17.07 7.54 -0.11
CA PRO A 45 15.99 8.49 0.17
C PRO A 45 16.33 9.96 -0.09
N ASP A 46 17.61 10.35 0.00
CA ASP A 46 18.10 11.70 -0.28
C ASP A 46 18.26 12.02 -1.78
N ARG A 47 18.13 11.02 -2.66
CA ARG A 47 18.27 11.14 -4.12
C ARG A 47 16.97 10.93 -4.89
N ILE A 48 15.87 10.69 -4.18
CA ILE A 48 14.58 10.33 -4.77
C ILE A 48 14.00 11.41 -5.69
N ASP A 49 14.14 12.70 -5.34
CA ASP A 49 13.61 13.78 -6.17
C ASP A 49 14.36 13.87 -7.52
N GLU A 50 15.67 13.60 -7.51
CA GLU A 50 16.46 13.50 -8.74
C GLU A 50 16.08 12.27 -9.57
N ALA A 51 15.78 11.13 -8.93
CA ALA A 51 15.33 9.92 -9.62
C ALA A 51 13.96 10.13 -10.29
N ILE A 52 13.02 10.80 -9.63
CA ILE A 52 11.71 11.15 -10.20
C ILE A 52 11.86 12.12 -11.37
N ALA A 53 12.69 13.16 -11.22
CA ALA A 53 12.99 14.09 -12.31
C ALA A 53 13.68 13.40 -13.50
N GLY A 54 14.62 12.49 -13.22
CA GLY A 54 15.26 11.66 -14.23
C GLY A 54 14.25 10.77 -14.96
N ALA A 55 13.31 10.16 -14.23
CA ALA A 55 12.25 9.35 -14.81
C ALA A 55 11.34 10.17 -15.75
N GLU A 56 11.04 11.41 -15.38
CA GLU A 56 10.30 12.35 -16.21
C GLU A 56 11.03 12.63 -17.53
N VAL A 57 12.32 12.98 -17.45
CA VAL A 57 13.17 13.32 -18.61
C VAL A 57 13.37 12.13 -19.54
N LEU A 58 13.56 10.93 -18.97
CA LEU A 58 13.81 9.70 -19.72
C LEU A 58 12.56 9.13 -20.40
N GLY A 59 11.38 9.67 -20.13
CA GLY A 59 10.18 9.27 -20.85
C GLY A 59 9.43 8.09 -20.24
N PHE A 60 9.71 7.71 -18.98
CA PHE A 60 8.98 6.62 -18.34
C PHE A 60 7.46 6.90 -18.30
N ARG A 61 6.68 5.82 -18.31
CA ARG A 61 5.21 5.87 -18.40
C ARG A 61 4.52 5.85 -17.04
N GLY A 62 5.21 5.35 -16.04
CA GLY A 62 4.74 5.27 -14.67
C GLY A 62 5.87 5.01 -13.70
N LEU A 63 5.63 5.35 -12.44
CA LEU A 63 6.58 5.14 -11.37
C LEU A 63 5.80 4.84 -10.08
N LEU A 64 6.23 3.78 -9.39
CA LEU A 64 5.74 3.35 -8.09
C LEU A 64 6.87 3.47 -7.09
N LEU A 65 6.61 4.13 -5.98
CA LEU A 65 7.52 4.21 -4.84
C LEU A 65 7.16 3.13 -3.83
N ASP A 66 8.17 2.41 -3.38
CA ASP A 66 8.06 1.61 -2.17
C ASP A 66 7.80 2.51 -0.96
N GLN A 67 7.02 2.03 0.01
CA GLN A 67 6.59 2.83 1.16
C GLN A 67 7.77 3.37 1.98
N ASN A 68 8.92 2.68 1.96
CA ASN A 68 10.15 3.18 2.61
C ASN A 68 10.69 4.49 2.01
N LEU A 69 10.29 4.85 0.78
CA LEU A 69 10.67 6.10 0.11
C LEU A 69 9.58 7.19 0.16
N VAL A 70 8.38 6.82 0.59
CA VAL A 70 7.23 7.72 0.75
C VAL A 70 7.30 8.40 2.11
N THR A 71 7.60 7.63 3.15
CA THR A 71 7.72 8.09 4.53
C THR A 71 8.95 9.00 4.70
N ARG A 72 8.71 10.28 5.04
CA ARG A 72 9.76 11.31 5.08
C ARG A 72 10.79 11.08 6.19
N LEU A 73 12.07 11.28 5.85
CA LEU A 73 13.12 11.72 6.79
C LEU A 73 13.16 13.28 6.81
N GLY A 74 12.12 13.96 7.31
CA GLY A 74 12.15 15.42 7.59
C GLY A 74 11.09 16.32 6.92
N GLU A 75 11.21 17.64 7.15
CA GLU A 75 10.27 18.70 6.75
C GLU A 75 10.39 19.05 5.24
N GLY A 76 9.60 18.39 4.40
CA GLY A 76 9.45 18.66 2.96
C GLY A 76 8.01 18.45 2.48
N ALA A 77 7.71 18.69 1.20
CA ALA A 77 6.38 18.50 0.62
C ALA A 77 5.89 17.03 0.73
N GLU A 78 4.58 16.79 0.71
CA GLU A 78 4.01 15.43 0.59
C GLU A 78 4.40 14.83 -0.76
N ARG A 79 5.00 13.63 -0.74
CA ARG A 79 5.38 12.88 -1.94
C ARG A 79 4.34 11.81 -2.19
N SER A 80 3.92 11.69 -3.45
CA SER A 80 3.05 10.62 -3.92
C SER A 80 3.81 9.32 -4.06
N ASP A 81 3.12 8.20 -3.87
CA ASP A 81 3.70 6.86 -4.07
C ASP A 81 3.41 6.31 -5.47
N LEU A 82 2.48 6.92 -6.21
CA LEU A 82 2.16 6.56 -7.59
C LEU A 82 2.22 7.76 -8.54
N TYR A 83 2.86 7.56 -9.69
CA TYR A 83 3.00 8.52 -10.78
C TYR A 83 2.63 7.88 -12.12
N TRP A 84 1.94 8.61 -12.99
CA TRP A 84 1.63 8.14 -14.34
C TRP A 84 1.43 9.28 -15.34
N ARG A 85 1.51 8.93 -16.63
CA ARG A 85 1.14 9.81 -17.75
C ARG A 85 -0.07 9.21 -18.47
N GLY A 86 -1.16 9.96 -18.59
CA GLY A 86 -2.37 9.49 -19.25
C GLY A 86 -2.20 9.23 -20.75
N THR A 87 -1.31 9.97 -21.43
CA THR A 87 -1.01 9.75 -22.86
C THR A 87 0.49 9.79 -23.14
N PRO A 88 0.98 9.14 -24.23
CA PRO A 88 2.41 9.17 -24.58
C PRO A 88 2.99 10.56 -24.80
N SER A 89 2.18 11.52 -25.25
CA SER A 89 2.60 12.91 -25.49
C SER A 89 2.54 13.81 -24.24
N GLU A 90 2.02 13.30 -23.13
CA GLU A 90 1.91 14.05 -21.89
C GLU A 90 3.27 14.17 -21.21
N SER A 91 3.70 15.39 -20.92
CA SER A 91 4.98 15.64 -20.25
C SER A 91 4.88 15.50 -18.73
N ARG A 92 3.76 15.94 -18.15
CA ARG A 92 3.58 16.08 -16.71
C ARG A 92 3.05 14.78 -16.07
N TRP A 93 3.52 14.50 -14.87
CA TRP A 93 2.97 13.45 -14.03
C TRP A 93 1.58 13.81 -13.48
N HIS A 94 0.68 12.84 -13.55
CA HIS A 94 -0.38 12.68 -12.56
C HIS A 94 0.20 11.94 -11.36
N THR A 95 -0.30 12.25 -10.17
CA THR A 95 0.25 11.72 -8.92
C THR A 95 -0.86 11.35 -7.95
N GLU A 96 -0.60 10.35 -7.11
CA GLU A 96 -1.53 9.89 -6.07
C GLU A 96 -0.79 9.20 -4.91
N ASN A 97 -1.39 9.26 -3.72
CA ASN A 97 -1.04 8.38 -2.58
C ASN A 97 -1.90 7.11 -2.65
N VAL A 98 -1.56 6.18 -3.56
CA VAL A 98 -2.35 5.00 -3.88
C VAL A 98 -2.57 4.11 -2.67
N LEU A 99 -1.61 3.97 -1.75
CA LEU A 99 -1.86 3.23 -0.49
C LEU A 99 -2.98 3.89 0.32
N SER A 100 -2.91 5.21 0.54
CA SER A 100 -3.92 5.95 1.29
C SER A 100 -5.30 5.85 0.64
N THR A 101 -5.39 6.03 -0.68
CA THR A 101 -6.67 5.94 -1.41
C THR A 101 -7.26 4.53 -1.34
N TRP A 102 -6.41 3.52 -1.53
CA TRP A 102 -6.84 2.12 -1.48
C TRP A 102 -7.33 1.74 -0.09
N LEU A 103 -6.60 2.11 0.97
CA LEU A 103 -7.00 1.88 2.35
C LEU A 103 -8.33 2.55 2.67
N GLU A 104 -8.48 3.82 2.30
CA GLU A 104 -9.75 4.52 2.49
C GLU A 104 -10.90 3.79 1.83
N THR A 105 -10.69 3.27 0.61
CA THR A 105 -11.70 2.51 -0.14
C THR A 105 -12.07 1.21 0.58
N GLU A 106 -11.10 0.38 0.96
CA GLU A 106 -11.37 -0.90 1.61
C GLU A 106 -11.94 -0.74 3.02
N ILE A 107 -11.49 0.27 3.78
CA ILE A 107 -12.08 0.61 5.08
C ILE A 107 -13.55 1.01 4.89
N ARG A 108 -13.85 1.94 3.99
CA ARG A 108 -15.25 2.37 3.74
C ARG A 108 -16.13 1.22 3.33
N LYS A 109 -15.69 0.42 2.37
CA LYS A 109 -16.39 -0.78 1.90
C LYS A 109 -16.70 -1.77 3.01
N HIS A 110 -15.77 -1.99 3.94
CA HIS A 110 -16.00 -2.85 5.11
C HIS A 110 -17.19 -2.33 5.95
N PHE A 111 -17.17 -1.06 6.35
CA PHE A 111 -18.22 -0.50 7.21
C PHE A 111 -19.56 -0.28 6.49
N GLU A 112 -19.53 0.06 5.20
CA GLU A 112 -20.72 0.12 4.34
C GLU A 112 -21.40 -1.25 4.23
N SER A 113 -20.63 -2.34 4.08
CA SER A 113 -21.19 -3.69 4.01
C SER A 113 -21.88 -4.14 5.30
N LEU A 114 -21.55 -3.49 6.42
CA LEU A 114 -22.13 -3.71 7.74
C LEU A 114 -23.27 -2.74 8.05
N GLU A 115 -23.53 -1.76 7.17
CA GLU A 115 -24.47 -0.65 7.41
C GLU A 115 -24.14 0.15 8.69
N THR A 116 -22.86 0.39 8.94
CA THR A 116 -22.40 1.08 10.15
C THR A 116 -21.37 2.17 9.85
N GLU A 117 -21.17 3.09 10.78
CA GLU A 117 -20.09 4.10 10.68
C GLU A 117 -18.71 3.50 11.05
N ILE A 118 -17.62 4.11 10.60
CA ILE A 118 -16.24 3.64 10.87
C ILE A 118 -15.90 3.69 12.37
N GLY A 119 -16.47 4.63 13.11
CA GLY A 119 -16.27 4.79 14.56
C GLY A 119 -14.85 5.20 14.96
N PRO A 120 -14.49 5.06 16.25
CA PRO A 120 -13.20 5.47 16.78
C PRO A 120 -12.05 4.62 16.20
N LEU A 121 -10.98 5.31 15.81
CA LEU A 121 -9.70 4.72 15.40
C LEU A 121 -8.75 4.62 16.61
N LEU A 122 -8.16 3.45 16.81
CA LEU A 122 -7.05 3.24 17.73
C LEU A 122 -5.77 2.98 16.92
N TRP A 123 -4.74 3.80 17.15
CA TRP A 123 -3.37 3.53 16.72
C TRP A 123 -2.59 2.76 17.78
N ILE A 124 -1.89 1.71 17.38
CA ILE A 124 -0.91 1.00 18.21
C ILE A 124 0.46 1.07 17.52
N GLY A 125 1.41 1.73 18.19
CA GLY A 125 2.68 2.12 17.60
C GLY A 125 2.60 3.44 16.83
N THR A 126 3.73 3.86 16.26
CA THR A 126 3.85 5.16 15.58
C THR A 126 2.94 5.24 14.35
N PRO A 127 2.02 6.23 14.25
CA PRO A 127 1.12 6.35 13.11
C PRO A 127 1.84 6.47 11.77
N ASP A 128 1.37 5.71 10.78
CA ASP A 128 1.92 5.74 9.43
C ASP A 128 1.32 6.93 8.64
N PRO A 129 2.14 7.83 8.05
CA PRO A 129 1.65 8.99 7.32
C PRO A 129 0.90 8.63 6.03
N SER A 130 1.06 7.43 5.49
CA SER A 130 0.31 6.94 4.33
C SER A 130 -1.10 6.47 4.69
N PHE A 131 -1.48 6.47 5.97
CA PHE A 131 -2.84 6.16 6.40
C PHE A 131 -3.82 7.32 6.13
N PRO A 132 -5.08 7.06 5.73
CA PRO A 132 -6.03 8.13 5.43
C PRO A 132 -6.39 8.95 6.68
N SER A 133 -5.81 10.16 6.77
CA SER A 133 -5.87 11.03 7.96
C SER A 133 -7.28 11.46 8.38
N LYS A 134 -8.25 11.45 7.46
CA LYS A 134 -9.64 11.90 7.69
C LYS A 134 -10.66 10.76 7.80
N ILE A 135 -10.20 9.52 7.92
CA ILE A 135 -11.08 8.34 7.87
C ILE A 135 -11.97 8.20 9.11
N ALA A 136 -11.48 8.60 10.29
CA ALA A 136 -12.18 8.51 11.55
C ALA A 136 -12.29 9.88 12.23
N SER A 137 -13.46 10.17 12.80
CA SER A 137 -13.76 11.41 13.52
C SER A 137 -13.10 11.48 14.90
N GLU A 138 -12.91 10.33 15.53
CA GLU A 138 -12.28 10.17 16.85
C GLU A 138 -11.09 9.24 16.72
N GLN A 139 -9.96 9.64 17.33
CA GLN A 139 -8.71 8.89 17.24
C GLN A 139 -8.02 8.86 18.61
N SER A 140 -7.50 7.70 18.98
CA SER A 140 -6.66 7.49 20.14
C SER A 140 -5.37 6.80 19.73
N HIS A 141 -4.30 6.98 20.51
CA HIS A 141 -2.98 6.49 20.15
C HIS A 141 -2.29 5.89 21.38
N SER A 142 -1.89 4.63 21.25
CA SER A 142 -0.92 4.01 22.13
C SER A 142 0.46 4.04 21.47
N PRO A 143 1.42 4.83 21.98
CA PRO A 143 2.73 5.03 21.35
C PRO A 143 3.70 3.86 21.54
N ILE A 144 3.22 2.74 22.08
CA ILE A 144 3.98 1.54 22.33
C ILE A 144 3.24 0.36 21.70
N ALA A 145 3.95 -0.75 21.49
CA ALA A 145 3.41 -2.03 21.04
C ALA A 145 2.48 -2.74 22.06
N TRP A 146 1.51 -2.01 22.60
CA TRP A 146 0.55 -2.47 23.59
C TRP A 146 -0.68 -1.55 23.59
N ALA A 147 -1.88 -2.08 23.85
CA ALA A 147 -3.07 -1.29 24.13
C ALA A 147 -3.89 -1.97 25.25
N SER A 148 -4.64 -1.18 26.02
CA SER A 148 -5.52 -1.74 27.05
C SER A 148 -6.72 -2.46 26.42
N THR A 149 -7.26 -3.45 27.11
CA THR A 149 -8.51 -4.14 26.71
C THR A 149 -9.64 -3.14 26.45
N GLU A 150 -9.80 -2.15 27.33
CA GLU A 150 -10.80 -1.09 27.18
C GLU A 150 -10.63 -0.28 25.89
N ALA A 151 -9.39 0.09 25.54
CA ALA A 151 -9.12 0.81 24.30
C ALA A 151 -9.44 -0.05 23.07
N ILE A 152 -9.10 -1.34 23.11
CA ILE A 152 -9.37 -2.29 22.03
C ILE A 152 -10.89 -2.51 21.86
N GLU A 153 -11.65 -2.67 22.95
CA GLU A 153 -13.10 -2.88 22.90
C GLU A 153 -13.86 -1.62 22.43
N HIS A 154 -13.32 -0.43 22.72
CA HIS A 154 -13.89 0.84 22.29
C HIS A 154 -13.63 1.14 20.80
N ALA A 155 -12.54 0.62 20.25
CA ALA A 155 -12.15 0.85 18.86
C ALA A 155 -13.03 0.07 17.87
N ARG A 156 -13.40 0.74 16.78
CA ARG A 156 -14.06 0.10 15.62
C ARG A 156 -13.10 -0.09 14.45
N LEU A 157 -12.08 0.76 14.38
CA LEU A 157 -10.94 0.63 13.49
C LEU A 157 -9.67 0.60 14.35
N ILE A 158 -8.80 -0.38 14.12
CA ILE A 158 -7.50 -0.48 14.79
C ILE A 158 -6.42 -0.46 13.72
N ALA A 159 -5.46 0.45 13.81
CA ALA A 159 -4.29 0.48 12.94
C ALA A 159 -3.04 0.14 13.75
N ILE A 160 -2.32 -0.90 13.31
CA ILE A 160 -1.14 -1.43 13.98
C ILE A 160 0.09 -1.11 13.11
N ALA A 161 1.07 -0.41 13.68
CA ALA A 161 2.33 -0.09 12.99
C ALA A 161 3.53 -0.86 13.53
N GLU A 162 3.36 -1.56 14.66
CA GLU A 162 4.43 -2.27 15.37
C GLU A 162 3.98 -3.68 15.77
N THR A 163 4.93 -4.59 15.96
CA THR A 163 4.61 -5.96 16.38
C THR A 163 4.02 -5.97 17.79
N VAL A 164 2.82 -6.50 17.98
CA VAL A 164 2.07 -6.52 19.23
C VAL A 164 1.81 -7.95 19.72
N ASP A 165 1.74 -8.12 21.04
CA ASP A 165 1.25 -9.37 21.63
C ASP A 165 -0.28 -9.36 21.68
N VAL A 166 -0.91 -10.11 20.77
CA VAL A 166 -2.36 -10.22 20.67
C VAL A 166 -2.95 -11.31 21.57
N SER A 167 -2.14 -12.03 22.35
CA SER A 167 -2.62 -13.11 23.23
C SER A 167 -3.56 -12.62 24.34
N GLN A 168 -3.44 -11.35 24.72
CA GLN A 168 -4.28 -10.71 25.74
C GLN A 168 -5.44 -9.89 25.15
N TRP A 169 -5.62 -9.91 23.84
CA TRP A 169 -6.71 -9.18 23.22
C TRP A 169 -8.07 -9.78 23.59
N PRO A 170 -9.09 -8.94 23.82
CA PRO A 170 -10.45 -9.42 24.02
C PRO A 170 -10.95 -10.11 22.75
N ARG A 171 -11.94 -11.00 22.91
CA ARG A 171 -12.68 -11.47 21.74
C ARG A 171 -13.45 -10.29 21.14
N CYS A 172 -13.41 -10.21 19.82
CA CYS A 172 -14.10 -9.19 19.06
C CYS A 172 -15.62 -9.34 19.26
N GLN A 173 -16.25 -8.34 19.89
CA GLN A 173 -17.70 -8.30 20.10
C GLN A 173 -18.42 -7.43 19.07
N ASN A 174 -17.69 -6.47 18.51
CA ASN A 174 -18.15 -5.53 17.50
C ASN A 174 -17.48 -5.91 16.18
N ALA A 175 -18.10 -5.65 15.03
CA ALA A 175 -17.45 -5.87 13.75
C ALA A 175 -16.32 -4.84 13.54
N THR A 176 -15.17 -5.10 14.18
CA THR A 176 -13.99 -4.23 14.22
C THR A 176 -13.02 -4.64 13.12
N LEU A 177 -12.53 -3.64 12.39
CA LEU A 177 -11.52 -3.78 11.36
C LEU A 177 -10.13 -3.49 11.94
N VAL A 178 -9.19 -4.41 11.73
CA VAL A 178 -7.78 -4.25 12.03
C VAL A 178 -7.03 -4.03 10.72
N VAL A 179 -6.25 -2.97 10.64
CA VAL A 179 -5.30 -2.72 9.55
C VAL A 179 -3.90 -2.88 10.12
N ASP A 180 -3.15 -3.85 9.60
CA ASP A 180 -1.83 -4.21 10.11
C ASP A 180 -0.73 -3.82 9.11
N PHE A 181 0.14 -2.91 9.53
CA PHE A 181 1.34 -2.50 8.81
C PHE A 181 2.64 -2.87 9.52
N ALA A 182 2.58 -3.67 10.59
CA ALA A 182 3.76 -4.05 11.33
C ALA A 182 4.81 -4.75 10.46
N ASN A 183 6.07 -4.47 10.73
CA ASN A 183 7.20 -5.13 10.10
C ASN A 183 8.20 -5.59 11.18
N PRO A 184 8.32 -6.89 11.48
CA PRO A 184 7.63 -8.02 10.84
C PRO A 184 6.11 -8.05 11.13
N GLU A 185 5.36 -8.77 10.29
CA GLU A 185 3.90 -8.90 10.38
C GLU A 185 3.48 -9.61 11.69
N ASN A 186 2.34 -9.22 12.26
CA ASN A 186 1.78 -9.93 13.41
C ASN A 186 1.12 -11.26 13.00
N ASP A 187 0.76 -12.07 13.99
CA ASP A 187 -0.04 -13.27 13.76
C ASP A 187 -1.48 -12.90 13.38
N LEU A 188 -1.71 -12.65 12.08
CA LEU A 188 -3.01 -12.27 11.56
C LEU A 188 -4.06 -13.36 11.76
N ASP A 189 -3.65 -14.62 11.80
CA ASP A 189 -4.57 -15.74 12.03
C ASP A 189 -5.04 -15.79 13.48
N GLN A 190 -4.16 -15.47 14.43
CA GLN A 190 -4.55 -15.27 15.83
C GLN A 190 -5.54 -14.11 15.96
N ILE A 191 -5.29 -12.97 15.31
CA ILE A 191 -6.21 -11.81 15.31
C ILE A 191 -7.58 -12.21 14.74
N ARG A 192 -7.61 -12.91 13.61
CA ARG A 192 -8.86 -13.44 13.01
C ARG A 192 -9.57 -14.44 13.92
N SER A 193 -8.82 -15.30 14.61
CA SER A 193 -9.39 -16.29 15.55
C SER A 193 -10.12 -15.66 16.73
N LEU A 194 -9.77 -14.41 17.08
CA LEU A 194 -10.46 -13.61 18.08
C LEU A 194 -11.73 -12.93 17.55
N GLY A 195 -12.01 -13.02 16.24
CA GLY A 195 -13.21 -12.50 15.59
C GLY A 195 -13.05 -11.17 14.85
N TYR A 196 -11.84 -10.62 14.78
CA TYR A 196 -11.57 -9.37 14.06
C TYR A 196 -11.49 -9.61 12.55
N THR A 197 -11.92 -8.62 11.76
CA THR A 197 -11.58 -8.57 10.33
C THR A 197 -10.22 -7.91 10.18
N VAL A 198 -9.36 -8.43 9.29
CA VAL A 198 -7.97 -7.98 9.17
C VAL A 198 -7.64 -7.63 7.72
N LEU A 199 -7.11 -6.43 7.51
CA LEU A 199 -6.41 -5.99 6.31
C LEU A 199 -4.90 -6.00 6.58
N GLY A 200 -4.19 -6.92 5.92
CA GLY A 200 -2.75 -7.11 6.10
C GLY A 200 -1.89 -6.41 5.04
N ARG A 201 -0.56 -6.45 5.22
CA ARG A 201 0.41 -5.81 4.30
C ARG A 201 0.42 -6.44 2.92
N GLU A 202 0.23 -7.75 2.84
CA GLU A 202 0.17 -8.45 1.56
C GLU A 202 -1.06 -8.03 0.74
N GLN A 203 -2.22 -7.95 1.38
CA GLN A 203 -3.45 -7.46 0.73
C GLN A 203 -3.29 -6.01 0.27
N ALA A 204 -2.68 -5.15 1.09
CA ALA A 204 -2.36 -3.78 0.68
C ALA A 204 -1.40 -3.74 -0.52
N ARG A 205 -0.37 -4.60 -0.54
CA ARG A 205 0.56 -4.70 -1.66
C ARG A 205 -0.16 -5.08 -2.95
N ILE A 206 -1.03 -6.10 -2.92
CA ILE A 206 -1.83 -6.51 -4.09
C ILE A 206 -2.74 -5.36 -4.54
N GLY A 207 -3.42 -4.70 -3.61
CA GLY A 207 -4.26 -3.54 -3.87
C GLY A 207 -3.54 -2.39 -4.57
N ILE A 208 -2.37 -2.01 -4.07
CA ILE A 208 -1.51 -0.99 -4.67
C ILE A 208 -1.14 -1.35 -6.11
N LEU A 209 -0.75 -2.61 -6.36
CA LEU A 209 -0.36 -3.05 -7.71
C LEU A 209 -1.55 -3.06 -8.68
N LEU A 210 -2.75 -3.49 -8.23
CA LEU A 210 -3.98 -3.42 -9.00
C LEU A 210 -4.28 -1.99 -9.46
N GLU A 211 -4.31 -1.05 -8.50
CA GLU A 211 -4.58 0.35 -8.77
C GLU A 211 -3.50 0.97 -9.67
N SER A 212 -2.23 0.67 -9.43
CA SER A 212 -1.10 1.15 -10.24
C SER A 212 -1.25 0.71 -11.70
N ILE A 213 -1.54 -0.58 -11.94
CA ILE A 213 -1.75 -1.12 -13.28
C ILE A 213 -2.95 -0.44 -13.96
N GLN A 214 -4.05 -0.23 -13.22
CA GLN A 214 -5.23 0.45 -13.76
C GLN A 214 -4.91 1.90 -14.16
N ARG A 215 -4.14 2.65 -13.36
CA ARG A 215 -3.74 4.03 -13.70
C ARG A 215 -2.78 4.11 -14.87
N TRP A 216 -1.86 3.14 -14.98
CA TRP A 216 -0.88 3.10 -16.06
C TRP A 216 -1.49 2.68 -17.40
N THR A 217 -2.30 1.63 -17.38
CA THR A 217 -2.71 0.92 -18.60
C THR A 217 -4.19 1.09 -18.95
N GLY A 218 -5.00 1.53 -18.00
CA GLY A 218 -6.47 1.53 -18.11
C GLY A 218 -7.10 0.13 -18.04
N LYS A 219 -6.32 -0.93 -17.87
CA LYS A 219 -6.78 -2.32 -17.75
C LYS A 219 -6.76 -2.78 -16.30
N GLN A 220 -7.70 -3.67 -15.95
CA GLN A 220 -7.75 -4.36 -14.68
C GLN A 220 -7.09 -5.74 -14.79
N PRO A 221 -6.02 -6.04 -14.04
CA PRO A 221 -5.45 -7.38 -14.00
C PRO A 221 -6.28 -8.29 -13.10
N MET A 222 -6.11 -9.61 -13.24
CA MET A 222 -6.71 -10.57 -12.31
C MET A 222 -5.94 -10.57 -10.99
N VAL A 223 -6.66 -10.49 -9.87
CA VAL A 223 -6.08 -10.48 -8.51
C VAL A 223 -5.24 -11.74 -8.27
N ASP A 224 -5.72 -12.89 -8.73
CA ASP A 224 -5.03 -14.18 -8.57
C ASP A 224 -3.63 -14.17 -9.20
N VAL A 225 -3.46 -13.50 -10.35
CA VAL A 225 -2.15 -13.42 -11.03
C VAL A 225 -1.12 -12.67 -10.18
N LEU A 226 -1.54 -11.59 -9.51
CA LEU A 226 -0.65 -10.83 -8.62
C LEU A 226 -0.37 -11.60 -7.33
N THR A 227 -1.38 -12.27 -6.79
CA THR A 227 -1.28 -13.06 -5.56
C THR A 227 -0.29 -14.21 -5.76
N GLU A 228 -0.51 -15.05 -6.78
CA GLU A 228 0.38 -16.16 -7.13
C GLU A 228 1.81 -15.69 -7.40
N ALA A 229 1.99 -14.56 -8.10
CA ALA A 229 3.31 -14.04 -8.40
C ALA A 229 4.07 -13.55 -7.15
N ILE A 230 3.37 -12.90 -6.21
CA ILE A 230 3.97 -12.46 -4.95
C ILE A 230 4.35 -13.67 -4.10
N GLU A 231 3.45 -14.64 -3.95
CA GLU A 231 3.70 -15.89 -3.22
C GLU A 231 4.89 -16.66 -3.81
N GLU A 232 4.93 -16.81 -5.14
CA GLU A 232 6.04 -17.47 -5.85
C GLU A 232 7.38 -16.78 -5.56
N TYR A 233 7.42 -15.44 -5.59
CA TYR A 233 8.64 -14.69 -5.32
C TYR A 233 9.10 -14.83 -3.85
N LEU A 234 8.17 -14.79 -2.90
CA LEU A 234 8.48 -14.81 -1.47
C LEU A 234 8.78 -16.22 -0.94
N ALA A 235 8.39 -17.27 -1.68
CA ALA A 235 8.69 -18.66 -1.34
C ALA A 235 10.15 -19.08 -1.63
N VAL A 236 10.94 -18.21 -2.27
CA VAL A 236 12.35 -18.43 -2.67
C VAL A 236 13.32 -17.82 -1.66
#